data_AF-A0AAD7A3D0-F1
#
_entry.id   AF-A0AAD7A3D0-F1
#
_cell.length_a   1.000
_cell.length_b   1.000
_cell.length_c   1.000
_cell.angle_alpha   90.00
_cell.angle_beta   90.00
_cell.angle_gamma   90.00
#
_symmetry.space_group_name_H-M   'P 1'
#
loop_
_entity.id
_entity.type
_entity.pdbx_description
1 polymer ?
#
loop_
_entity_poly.entity_id
_entity_poly.type
_entity_poly.pdbx_seq_one_letter_code
_entity_poly.pdbx_strand_id
1 'polypeptide(L)'
;MPVQTHDHYAWTAYTTWQTSVDRLIQPAAMFLQYCSFLHHNGISDYASKYTFASDGPSEEDLQEPLEFLSRFLGPSGEWDSLQFSNITNEVQAYSLISLDTEKKLFSIHPLVYAWSRTTVSNPEKYMSTTGSILGMALSKHPQHDIQLRSLAICPHVELAVQMDAQVALVFKGNMN
;
A
#
# COMPACT_ATOMS: atom_id res chain seq x y z
N MET A 1 20.39 -28.94 22.16
CA MET A 1 19.66 -28.15 21.14
C MET A 1 19.54 -26.73 21.71
N PRO A 2 20.18 -25.71 21.14
CA PRO A 2 20.01 -24.36 21.65
C PRO A 2 18.58 -23.90 21.32
N VAL A 3 17.83 -23.50 22.36
CA VAL A 3 16.54 -22.85 22.21
C VAL A 3 16.81 -21.43 21.75
N GLN A 4 16.54 -21.13 20.48
CA GLN A 4 16.50 -19.75 20.02
C GLN A 4 15.33 -19.07 20.76
N THR A 5 15.65 -18.11 21.62
CA THR A 5 14.64 -17.27 22.26
C THR A 5 13.97 -16.40 21.19
N HIS A 6 12.66 -16.21 21.31
CA HIS A 6 11.84 -15.47 20.35
C HIS A 6 12.42 -14.08 20.02
N ASP A 7 13.03 -13.42 21.01
CA ASP A 7 13.63 -12.09 20.88
C ASP A 7 14.88 -12.07 20.00
N HIS A 8 15.71 -13.12 20.06
CA HIS A 8 16.92 -13.21 19.24
C HIS A 8 16.59 -13.51 17.77
N TYR A 9 15.53 -14.29 17.52
CA TYR A 9 15.02 -14.54 16.18
C TYR A 9 14.46 -13.25 15.56
N ALA A 10 13.65 -12.49 16.30
CA ALA A 10 13.11 -11.21 15.85
C ALA A 10 14.23 -10.20 15.53
N TRP A 11 15.25 -10.08 16.39
CA TRP A 11 16.38 -9.17 16.16
C TRP A 11 17.18 -9.49 14.88
N THR A 12 17.46 -10.78 14.66
CA THR A 12 18.21 -11.23 13.49
C THR A 12 17.38 -11.03 12.21
N ALA A 13 16.08 -11.30 12.28
CA ALA A 13 15.15 -11.07 11.18
C ALA A 13 15.03 -9.57 10.85
N TYR A 14 14.90 -8.70 11.85
CA TYR A 14 14.77 -7.25 11.66
C TYR A 14 16.03 -6.65 11.02
N THR A 15 17.21 -7.10 11.46
CA THR A 15 18.49 -6.66 10.87
C THR A 15 18.58 -7.10 9.40
N THR A 16 18.12 -8.32 9.10
CA THR A 16 18.10 -8.85 7.73
C THR A 16 17.15 -8.03 6.84
N TRP A 17 15.94 -7.76 7.31
CA TRP A 17 14.96 -6.97 6.56
C TRP A 17 15.41 -5.52 6.39
N GLN A 18 16.04 -4.91 7.39
CA GLN A 18 16.60 -3.57 7.27
C GLN A 18 17.68 -3.54 6.17
N THR A 19 18.58 -4.51 6.17
CA THR A 19 19.63 -4.63 5.13
C THR A 19 19.02 -4.80 3.74
N SER A 20 17.91 -5.53 3.62
CA SER A 20 17.16 -5.63 2.36
C SER A 20 16.55 -4.30 1.93
N VAL A 21 15.90 -3.58 2.85
CA VAL A 21 15.29 -2.26 2.57
C VAL A 21 16.34 -1.22 2.19
N ASP A 22 17.51 -1.22 2.83
CA ASP A 22 18.61 -0.31 2.51
C ASP A 22 19.17 -0.50 1.08
N ARG A 23 18.88 -1.65 0.44
CA ARG A 23 19.28 -1.96 -0.93
C ARG A 23 18.19 -1.68 -1.97
N LEU A 24 16.97 -1.36 -1.54
CA LEU A 24 15.88 -1.03 -2.44
C LEU A 24 16.10 0.35 -3.06
N ILE A 25 15.70 0.50 -4.32
CA ILE A 25 15.48 1.84 -4.88
C ILE A 25 14.40 2.56 -4.07
N GLN A 26 14.47 3.90 -4.06
CA GLN A 26 13.55 4.72 -3.28
C GLN A 26 12.06 4.42 -3.59
N PRO A 27 11.60 4.26 -4.86
CA PRO A 27 10.22 3.88 -5.14
C PRO A 27 9.78 2.54 -4.52
N ALA A 28 10.66 1.53 -4.48
CA ALA A 28 10.38 0.23 -3.90
C ALA A 28 10.31 0.28 -2.37
N ALA A 29 11.20 1.03 -1.73
CA ALA A 29 11.12 1.28 -0.29
C ALA A 29 9.85 2.05 0.09
N MET A 30 9.49 3.08 -0.67
CA MET A 30 8.25 3.84 -0.46
C MET A 30 7.01 2.95 -0.65
N PHE A 31 6.98 2.14 -1.70
CA PHE A 31 5.89 1.19 -1.94
C PHE A 31 5.68 0.27 -0.72
N LEU A 32 6.75 -0.33 -0.20
CA LEU A 32 6.69 -1.17 1.00
C LEU A 32 6.15 -0.42 2.22
N GLN A 33 6.56 0.83 2.44
CA GLN A 33 6.08 1.67 3.53
C GLN A 33 4.57 1.96 3.40
N TYR A 34 4.06 2.29 2.21
CA TYR A 34 2.62 2.45 2.00
C TYR A 34 1.85 1.14 2.19
N CYS A 35 2.40 0.01 1.73
CA CYS A 35 1.78 -1.29 1.97
C CYS A 35 1.71 -1.66 3.46
N SER A 36 2.55 -1.07 4.32
CA SER A 36 2.45 -1.27 5.77
C SER A 36 1.16 -0.67 6.36
N PHE A 37 0.50 0.25 5.65
CA PHE A 37 -0.81 0.83 6.04
C PHE A 37 -2.00 0.19 5.31
N LEU A 38 -1.72 -0.71 4.37
CA LEU A 38 -2.72 -1.55 3.72
C LEU A 38 -2.94 -2.82 4.53
N HIS A 39 -4.10 -3.46 4.38
CA HIS A 39 -4.24 -4.84 4.82
C HIS A 39 -3.12 -5.69 4.22
N HIS A 40 -2.46 -6.50 5.04
CA HIS A 40 -1.26 -7.28 4.70
C HIS A 40 -1.48 -8.33 3.59
N ASN A 41 -2.72 -8.54 3.14
CA ASN A 41 -3.08 -9.42 2.05
C ASN A 41 -4.05 -8.70 1.11
N GLY A 42 -4.04 -9.09 -0.16
CA GLY A 42 -4.94 -8.55 -1.17
C GLY A 42 -4.39 -7.35 -1.93
N ILE A 43 -3.14 -6.94 -1.70
CA ILE A 43 -2.58 -5.72 -2.30
C ILE A 43 -2.51 -5.85 -3.82
N SER A 44 -3.12 -4.93 -4.57
CA SER A 44 -3.07 -4.92 -6.04
C SER A 44 -2.65 -3.55 -6.57
N ASP A 45 -2.63 -3.40 -7.89
CA ASP A 45 -2.42 -2.14 -8.61
C ASP A 45 -3.64 -1.18 -8.51
N TYR A 46 -4.26 -1.04 -7.34
CA TYR A 46 -5.49 -0.25 -7.13
C TYR A 46 -5.50 1.12 -7.80
N ALA A 47 -4.35 1.78 -7.81
CA ALA A 47 -4.16 3.09 -8.38
C ALA A 47 -4.16 3.11 -9.94
N SER A 48 -3.94 1.97 -10.61
CA SER A 48 -3.98 1.86 -12.08
C SER A 48 -5.35 2.17 -12.67
N LYS A 49 -6.41 2.00 -11.88
CA LYS A 49 -7.80 2.21 -12.30
C LYS A 49 -8.25 3.67 -12.14
N TYR A 50 -7.39 4.50 -11.57
CA TYR A 50 -7.67 5.91 -11.36
C TYR A 50 -7.59 6.69 -12.68
N THR A 51 -8.55 7.59 -12.89
CA THR A 51 -8.39 8.75 -13.76
C THR A 51 -8.80 9.95 -12.93
N PHE A 52 -8.01 11.02 -12.98
CA PHE A 52 -8.25 12.27 -12.25
C PHE A 52 -9.71 12.72 -12.39
N ALA A 53 -10.52 12.49 -11.37
CA ALA A 53 -11.93 12.89 -11.33
C ALA A 53 -12.04 14.21 -10.56
N SER A 54 -12.89 15.13 -11.03
CA SER A 54 -13.02 16.50 -10.51
C SER A 54 -13.62 16.59 -9.10
N ASP A 55 -14.29 15.53 -8.62
CA ASP A 55 -15.13 15.57 -7.42
C ASP A 55 -14.48 14.84 -6.22
N GLY A 56 -13.14 14.84 -6.15
CA GLY A 56 -12.35 14.20 -5.09
C GLY A 56 -11.86 15.16 -3.99
N PRO A 57 -10.94 14.70 -3.12
CA PRO A 57 -10.23 15.57 -2.16
C PRO A 57 -9.61 16.78 -2.85
N SER A 58 -9.39 17.88 -2.12
CA SER A 58 -8.84 19.10 -2.72
C SER A 58 -7.48 18.82 -3.38
N GLU A 59 -7.10 19.60 -4.38
CA GLU A 59 -5.82 19.42 -5.08
C GLU A 59 -4.60 19.46 -4.14
N GLU A 60 -4.71 20.22 -3.03
CA GLU A 60 -3.73 20.25 -1.94
C GLU A 60 -3.69 18.93 -1.15
N ASP A 61 -4.84 18.33 -0.84
CA ASP A 61 -4.92 17.02 -0.17
C ASP A 61 -4.43 15.86 -1.06
N LEU A 62 -4.41 16.08 -2.37
CA LEU A 62 -3.99 15.10 -3.37
C LEU A 62 -2.52 15.22 -3.77
N GLN A 63 -1.81 16.30 -3.41
CA GLN A 63 -0.44 16.51 -3.86
C GLN A 63 0.49 15.33 -3.51
N GLU A 64 0.45 14.86 -2.26
CA GLU A 64 1.29 13.76 -1.78
C GLU A 64 0.90 12.39 -2.37
N PRO A 65 -0.39 11.99 -2.38
CA PRO A 65 -0.86 10.83 -3.12
C PRO A 65 -0.44 10.86 -4.59
N LEU A 66 -0.64 11.98 -5.28
CA LEU A 66 -0.32 12.12 -6.70
C LEU A 66 1.18 12.08 -6.95
N GLU A 67 1.98 12.69 -6.07
CA GLU A 67 3.44 12.60 -6.16
C GLU A 67 3.87 11.13 -6.07
N PHE A 68 3.36 10.37 -5.09
CA PHE A 68 3.65 8.94 -5.00
C PHE A 68 3.18 8.17 -6.24
N LEU A 69 1.93 8.36 -6.67
CA LEU A 69 1.36 7.66 -7.82
C LEU A 69 2.07 7.99 -9.13
N SER A 70 2.62 9.21 -9.27
CA SER A 70 3.39 9.61 -10.45
C SER A 70 4.61 8.74 -10.72
N ARG A 71 5.13 8.05 -9.70
CA ARG A 71 6.24 7.09 -9.81
C ARG A 71 5.87 5.79 -10.54
N PHE A 72 4.59 5.62 -10.86
CA PHE A 72 4.05 4.49 -11.65
C PHE A 72 3.46 4.96 -12.98
N LEU A 73 3.66 6.24 -13.36
CA LEU A 73 3.15 6.78 -14.61
C LEU A 73 4.27 6.85 -15.66
N GLY A 74 3.92 6.48 -16.89
CA GLY A 74 4.79 6.62 -18.04
C GLY A 74 4.90 8.07 -18.53
N PRO A 75 5.74 8.35 -19.55
CA PRO A 75 5.95 9.70 -20.07
C PRO A 75 4.70 10.41 -20.59
N SER A 76 3.65 9.65 -20.95
CA SER A 76 2.36 10.18 -21.40
C SER A 76 1.38 10.46 -20.27
N GLY A 77 1.75 10.24 -19.00
CA GLY A 77 0.88 10.40 -17.84
C GLY A 77 -0.09 9.23 -17.59
N GLU A 78 0.01 8.17 -18.39
CA GLU A 78 -0.78 6.95 -18.23
C GLU A 78 -0.08 5.97 -17.30
N TRP A 79 -0.84 5.06 -16.69
CA TRP A 79 -0.29 4.01 -15.83
C TRP A 79 0.72 3.12 -16.58
N ASP A 80 1.94 3.03 -16.07
CA ASP A 80 2.99 2.18 -16.60
C ASP A 80 3.06 0.87 -15.79
N SER A 81 2.36 -0.15 -16.30
CA SER A 81 2.34 -1.49 -15.72
C SER A 81 3.74 -2.13 -15.64
N LEU A 82 4.66 -1.77 -16.54
CA LEU A 82 6.04 -2.28 -16.50
C LEU A 82 6.79 -1.63 -15.35
N GLN A 83 6.64 -0.32 -15.13
CA GLN A 83 7.24 0.37 -14.00
C GLN A 83 6.71 -0.16 -12.66
N PHE A 84 5.40 -0.37 -12.54
CA PHE A 84 4.81 -1.01 -11.36
C PHE A 84 5.36 -2.43 -11.14
N SER A 85 5.48 -3.22 -12.21
CA SER A 85 6.05 -4.56 -12.13
C SER A 85 7.52 -4.53 -11.70
N ASN A 86 8.33 -3.59 -12.20
CA ASN A 86 9.73 -3.46 -11.81
C ASN A 86 9.88 -3.15 -10.31
N ILE A 87 9.08 -2.19 -9.82
CA ILE A 87 9.09 -1.80 -8.40
C ILE A 87 8.67 -2.98 -7.51
N THR A 88 7.57 -3.66 -7.86
CA THR A 88 7.08 -4.79 -7.06
C THR A 88 7.98 -6.03 -7.13
N ASN A 89 8.57 -6.32 -8.30
CA ASN A 89 9.53 -7.42 -8.47
C ASN A 89 10.79 -7.20 -7.64
N GLU A 90 11.26 -5.97 -7.50
CA GLU A 90 12.42 -5.66 -6.66
C GLU A 90 12.13 -5.95 -5.19
N VAL A 91 10.98 -5.50 -4.66
CA VAL A 91 10.57 -5.80 -3.29
C VAL A 91 10.40 -7.31 -3.08
N GLN A 92 9.86 -8.01 -4.07
CA GLN A 92 9.72 -9.47 -4.07
C GLN A 92 11.08 -10.19 -4.07
N ALA A 93 12.08 -9.69 -4.80
CA ALA A 93 13.41 -10.30 -4.86
C ALA A 93 14.09 -10.39 -3.49
N TYR A 94 13.72 -9.50 -2.56
CA TYR A 94 14.16 -9.52 -1.16
C TYR A 94 13.21 -10.28 -0.22
N SER A 95 12.19 -10.97 -0.75
CA SER A 95 11.17 -11.71 0.01
C SER A 95 10.37 -10.86 1.01
N LEU A 96 10.30 -9.54 0.79
CA LEU A 96 9.55 -8.62 1.65
C LEU A 96 8.04 -8.65 1.33
N ILE A 97 7.69 -9.06 0.11
CA ILE A 97 6.32 -9.33 -0.33
C ILE A 97 6.26 -10.63 -1.12
N SER A 98 5.06 -11.20 -1.26
CA SER A 98 4.78 -12.40 -2.06
C SER A 98 3.63 -12.12 -3.04
N LEU A 99 3.71 -12.65 -4.26
CA LEU A 99 2.65 -12.53 -5.28
C LEU A 99 1.92 -13.86 -5.42
N ASP A 100 0.60 -13.86 -5.21
CA ASP A 100 -0.28 -14.92 -5.67
C ASP A 100 -0.47 -14.74 -7.18
N THR A 101 0.16 -15.57 -8.00
CA THR A 101 0.12 -15.44 -9.47
C THR A 101 -1.25 -15.73 -10.07
N GLU A 102 -2.09 -16.52 -9.39
CA GLU A 102 -3.44 -16.84 -9.86
C GLU A 102 -4.37 -15.64 -9.64
N LYS A 103 -4.31 -15.04 -8.45
CA LYS A 103 -5.14 -13.89 -8.09
C LYS A 103 -4.56 -12.55 -8.53
N LYS A 104 -3.26 -12.52 -8.86
CA LYS A 104 -2.46 -11.30 -9.10
C LYS A 104 -2.50 -10.33 -7.91
N LEU A 105 -2.46 -10.88 -6.69
CA LEU A 105 -2.51 -10.12 -5.45
C LEU A 105 -1.22 -10.31 -4.65
N PHE A 106 -0.69 -9.22 -4.13
CA PHE A 106 0.45 -9.22 -3.23
C PHE A 106 0.02 -9.40 -1.77
N SER A 107 0.92 -9.99 -1.00
CA SER A 107 0.80 -10.13 0.44
C SER A 107 2.14 -9.85 1.12
N ILE A 108 2.06 -9.39 2.37
CA ILE A 108 3.19 -9.16 3.26
C ILE A 108 3.09 -10.16 4.39
N HIS A 109 4.17 -10.87 4.68
CA HIS A 109 4.22 -11.76 5.82
C HIS A 109 3.95 -10.98 7.12
N PRO A 110 3.12 -11.47 8.07
CA PRO A 110 2.72 -10.70 9.25
C PRO A 110 3.87 -10.10 10.07
N LEU A 111 5.00 -10.81 10.17
CA LEU A 111 6.18 -10.28 10.87
C LEU A 111 6.87 -9.14 10.10
N VAL A 112 6.97 -9.24 8.77
CA VAL A 112 7.52 -8.17 7.92
C VAL A 112 6.59 -6.97 7.95
N TYR A 113 5.27 -7.21 7.95
CA TYR A 113 4.24 -6.19 8.06
C TYR A 113 4.30 -5.43 9.39
N ALA A 114 4.41 -6.17 10.52
CA ALA A 114 4.54 -5.55 11.84
C ALA A 114 5.85 -4.77 11.96
N TRP A 115 6.97 -5.33 11.47
CA TRP A 115 8.26 -4.67 11.47
C TRP A 115 8.28 -3.41 10.59
N SER A 116 7.78 -3.48 9.36
CA SER A 116 7.86 -2.36 8.41
C SER A 116 7.16 -1.12 8.95
N ARG A 117 6.03 -1.26 9.64
CA ARG A 117 5.35 -0.17 10.36
C ARG A 117 6.25 0.55 11.37
N THR A 118 7.10 -0.17 12.09
CA THR A 118 8.01 0.42 13.10
C THR A 118 9.15 1.23 12.47
N THR A 119 9.40 1.06 11.18
CA THR A 119 10.47 1.75 10.45
C THR A 119 10.00 3.01 9.71
N VAL A 120 8.69 3.29 9.71
CA VAL A 120 8.13 4.46 9.04
C VAL A 120 8.41 5.72 9.85
N SER A 121 9.11 6.68 9.26
CA SER A 121 9.51 7.93 9.93
C SER A 121 8.35 8.89 10.20
N ASN A 122 7.33 8.90 9.35
CA ASN A 122 6.13 9.73 9.50
C ASN A 122 4.86 8.89 9.26
N PRO A 123 4.44 8.08 10.24
CA PRO A 123 3.33 7.14 10.04
C PRO A 123 2.00 7.84 9.72
N GLU A 124 1.75 9.03 10.29
CA GLU A 124 0.53 9.81 10.02
C GLU A 124 0.43 10.21 8.54
N LYS A 125 1.53 10.70 7.96
CA LYS A 125 1.58 11.06 6.54
C LYS A 125 1.32 9.86 5.63
N TYR A 126 1.98 8.73 5.88
CA TYR A 126 1.81 7.54 5.04
C TYR A 126 0.40 6.96 5.18
N MET A 127 -0.16 6.94 6.39
CA MET A 127 -1.52 6.51 6.65
C MET A 127 -2.55 7.39 5.93
N SER A 128 -2.44 8.71 6.07
CA SER A 128 -3.31 9.68 5.40
C SER A 128 -3.25 9.52 3.88
N THR A 129 -2.03 9.45 3.31
CA THR A 129 -1.81 9.27 1.88
C THR A 129 -2.38 7.95 1.36
N THR A 130 -2.16 6.84 2.08
CA THR A 130 -2.77 5.54 1.75
C THR A 130 -4.30 5.62 1.79
N GLY A 131 -4.87 6.29 2.78
CA GLY A 131 -6.31 6.54 2.88
C GLY A 131 -6.85 7.31 1.67
N SER A 132 -6.16 8.37 1.24
CA SER A 132 -6.51 9.14 0.04
C SER A 132 -6.44 8.28 -1.23
N ILE A 133 -5.40 7.44 -1.39
CA ILE A 133 -5.27 6.52 -2.53
C ILE A 133 -6.43 5.52 -2.57
N LEU A 134 -6.81 4.96 -1.42
CA LEU A 134 -7.97 4.08 -1.31
C LEU A 134 -9.26 4.83 -1.65
N GLY A 135 -9.45 6.04 -1.10
CA GLY A 135 -10.61 6.90 -1.41
C GLY A 135 -10.72 7.21 -2.91
N MET A 136 -9.59 7.50 -3.57
CA MET A 136 -9.52 7.71 -5.01
C MET A 136 -9.87 6.46 -5.82
N ALA A 137 -9.45 5.27 -5.37
CA ALA A 137 -9.81 4.02 -6.03
C ALA A 137 -11.32 3.71 -5.89
N LEU A 138 -11.96 4.17 -4.81
CA LEU A 138 -13.39 3.98 -4.55
C LEU A 138 -14.29 4.98 -5.30
N SER A 139 -13.87 6.24 -5.45
CA SER A 139 -14.71 7.31 -6.06
C SER A 139 -15.11 7.02 -7.52
N LYS A 140 -14.37 6.14 -8.20
CA LYS A 140 -14.65 5.62 -9.55
C LYS A 140 -15.77 4.58 -9.62
N HIS A 141 -16.15 3.98 -8.49
CA HIS A 141 -17.12 2.89 -8.42
C HIS A 141 -18.25 3.19 -7.42
N PRO A 142 -18.99 4.30 -7.56
CA PRO A 142 -20.06 4.67 -6.63
C PRO A 142 -21.23 3.68 -6.64
N GLN A 143 -21.32 2.82 -7.65
CA GLN A 143 -22.31 1.74 -7.69
C GLN A 143 -21.60 0.38 -7.68
N HIS A 144 -21.95 -0.41 -6.67
CA HIS A 144 -21.72 -1.84 -6.48
C HIS A 144 -20.58 -2.28 -5.54
N ASP A 145 -21.00 -2.78 -4.37
CA ASP A 145 -20.28 -3.71 -3.47
C ASP A 145 -19.53 -4.84 -4.20
N ILE A 146 -20.04 -5.28 -5.35
CA ILE A 146 -19.46 -6.39 -6.13
C ILE A 146 -18.10 -5.98 -6.71
N GLN A 147 -17.96 -4.75 -7.21
CA GLN A 147 -16.69 -4.26 -7.74
C GLN A 147 -15.65 -4.11 -6.62
N LEU A 148 -16.04 -3.54 -5.47
CA LEU A 148 -15.17 -3.41 -4.30
C LEU A 148 -14.67 -4.76 -3.79
N ARG A 149 -15.58 -5.75 -3.70
CA ARG A 149 -15.24 -7.13 -3.34
C ARG A 149 -14.33 -7.79 -4.37
N SER A 150 -14.56 -7.57 -5.67
CA SER A 150 -13.71 -8.08 -6.75
C SER A 150 -12.31 -7.48 -6.77
N LEU A 151 -12.14 -6.26 -6.25
CA LEU A 151 -10.85 -5.61 -6.10
C LEU A 151 -10.12 -6.08 -4.83
N ALA A 152 -10.76 -6.81 -3.93
CA ALA A 152 -10.22 -7.11 -2.60
C ALA A 152 -9.90 -5.85 -1.78
N ILE A 153 -10.56 -4.70 -2.05
CA ILE A 153 -10.24 -3.42 -1.41
C ILE A 153 -10.83 -3.27 0.01
N CYS A 154 -11.91 -4.01 0.32
CA CYS A 154 -12.64 -3.88 1.59
C CYS A 154 -11.76 -4.05 2.84
N PRO A 155 -10.89 -5.08 2.95
CA PRO A 155 -10.03 -5.24 4.12
C PRO A 155 -9.07 -4.05 4.33
N HIS A 156 -8.66 -3.39 3.25
CA HIS A 156 -7.80 -2.20 3.32
C HIS A 156 -8.56 -0.99 3.86
N VAL A 157 -9.80 -0.80 3.43
CA VAL A 157 -10.68 0.28 3.91
C VAL A 157 -11.04 0.07 5.39
N GLU A 158 -11.41 -1.15 5.78
CA GLU A 158 -11.73 -1.49 7.17
C GLU A 158 -10.54 -1.22 8.09
N LEU A 159 -9.33 -1.61 7.67
CA LEU A 159 -8.11 -1.31 8.41
C LEU A 159 -7.88 0.21 8.51
N ALA A 160 -8.00 0.95 7.40
CA ALA A 160 -7.79 2.39 7.39
C ALA A 160 -8.78 3.12 8.33
N VAL A 161 -10.05 2.69 8.37
CA VAL A 161 -11.08 3.22 9.29
C VAL A 161 -10.76 2.90 10.75
N GLN A 162 -10.20 1.72 11.05
CA GLN A 162 -9.77 1.36 12.41
C GLN A 162 -8.55 2.16 12.86
N MET A 163 -7.71 2.57 11.93
CA MET A 163 -6.47 3.29 12.21
C MET A 163 -6.66 4.81 12.32
N ASP A 164 -7.65 5.37 11.63
CA ASP A 164 -7.91 6.81 11.64
C ASP A 164 -9.41 7.14 11.56
N ALA A 165 -9.90 7.82 12.60
CA ALA A 165 -11.28 8.30 12.68
C ALA A 165 -11.59 9.40 11.65
N GLN A 166 -10.60 10.16 11.17
CA GLN A 166 -10.79 11.17 10.12
C GLN A 166 -10.97 10.52 8.75
N VAL A 167 -10.19 9.47 8.45
CA VAL A 167 -10.37 8.64 7.24
C VAL A 167 -11.76 8.00 7.21
N ALA A 168 -12.32 7.64 8.37
CA ALA A 168 -13.69 7.14 8.48
C ALA A 168 -14.76 8.16 8.03
N LEU A 169 -14.51 9.47 8.19
CA LEU A 169 -15.43 10.51 7.73
C LEU A 169 -15.41 10.66 6.20
N VAL A 170 -14.22 10.53 5.58
CA VAL A 170 -14.06 10.56 4.11
C VAL A 170 -14.82 9.38 3.48
N PHE A 171 -14.68 8.18 4.03
CA PHE A 171 -15.41 7.01 3.49
C PHE A 171 -16.91 7.07 3.75
N LYS A 172 -17.37 7.63 4.88
CA LYS A 172 -18.81 7.81 5.16
C LYS A 172 -19.49 8.83 4.23
N GLY A 173 -18.76 9.84 3.75
CA GLY A 173 -19.28 10.81 2.78
C GLY A 173 -19.51 10.23 1.38
N ASN A 174 -18.72 9.23 0.99
CA ASN A 174 -18.76 8.63 -0.35
C ASN A 174 -19.67 7.39 -0.46
N MET A 175 -20.29 6.96 0.64
CA MET A 175 -21.17 5.78 0.71
C MET A 175 -22.67 6.13 0.87
N ASN A 176 -23.04 7.41 0.83
CA ASN A 176 -24.43 7.88 0.88
C ASN A 176 -24.94 8.29 -0.49
#